data_AF-A0A921U002-F1
#
_entry.id   AF-A0A921U002-F1
#
_cell.length_a   1.000
_cell.length_b   1.000
_cell.length_c   1.000
_cell.angle_alpha   90.00
_cell.angle_beta   90.00
_cell.angle_gamma   90.00
#
_symmetry.space_group_name_H-M   'P 1'
#
loop_
_entity.id
_entity.type
_entity.pdbx_description
1 polymer ?
#
loop_
_entity_poly.entity_id
_entity_poly.type
_entity_poly.pdbx_seq_one_letter_code
_entity_poly.pdbx_strand_id
1 'polypeptide(L)'
;MADESWRVPSLVQEVAATVQEPPSRYLIPEQDRGGDQLAGAEMPDPVPTIDLQRLLASDSAADEEATKLRSALQTWGFFLVTNHGIESSLMDSLIAASREFFRKPLEEKQVYSNLIEGKQWQLEG
;
A
#
# COMPACT_ATOMS: atom_id res chain seq x y z
N MET A 1 13.16 -5.62 34.30
CA MET A 1 13.47 -6.66 33.30
C MET A 1 13.36 -5.96 31.96
N ALA A 2 14.50 -5.69 31.32
CA ALA A 2 14.56 -4.84 30.14
C ALA A 2 13.91 -5.56 28.95
N ASP A 3 13.03 -4.84 28.27
CA ASP A 3 12.35 -5.22 27.05
C ASP A 3 13.38 -5.61 25.99
N GLU A 4 13.29 -6.84 25.48
CA GLU A 4 14.18 -7.39 24.44
C GLU A 4 13.86 -6.74 23.09
N SER A 5 14.18 -5.45 22.96
CA SER A 5 13.94 -4.57 21.79
C SER A 5 14.59 -5.05 20.48
N TRP A 6 15.32 -6.17 20.50
CA TRP A 6 16.01 -6.74 19.34
C TRP A 6 15.38 -8.03 18.83
N ARG A 7 14.34 -8.59 19.47
CA ARG A 7 13.62 -9.72 18.87
C ARG A 7 12.92 -9.24 17.61
N VAL A 8 13.21 -9.93 16.50
CA VAL A 8 12.44 -9.79 15.26
C VAL A 8 10.96 -9.88 15.62
N PRO A 9 10.18 -8.79 15.48
CA PRO A 9 8.78 -8.88 15.78
C PRO A 9 8.16 -9.93 14.86
N SER A 10 7.29 -10.78 15.42
CA SER A 10 6.51 -11.74 14.62
C SER A 10 5.84 -11.00 13.46
N LEU A 11 5.71 -11.68 12.32
CA LEU A 11 5.07 -11.05 11.16
C LEU A 11 3.67 -10.62 11.58
N VAL A 12 3.24 -9.44 11.12
CA VAL A 12 1.91 -8.89 11.46
C VAL A 12 0.80 -9.91 11.16
N GLN A 13 0.97 -10.71 10.11
CA GLN A 13 0.06 -11.81 9.76
C GLN A 13 -0.12 -12.83 10.89
N GLU A 14 0.94 -13.17 11.63
CA GLU A 14 0.88 -14.11 12.76
C GLU A 14 0.27 -13.48 13.99
N VAL A 15 0.63 -12.21 14.26
CA VAL A 15 0.02 -11.43 15.35
C VAL A 15 -1.49 -11.36 15.17
N ALA A 16 -1.95 -11.05 13.95
CA ALA A 16 -3.37 -10.98 13.62
C ALA A 16 -4.09 -12.33 13.74
N ALA A 17 -3.39 -13.45 13.56
CA ALA A 17 -3.95 -14.79 13.68
C ALA A 17 -4.02 -15.30 15.14
N THR A 18 -3.21 -14.73 16.04
CA THR A 18 -2.99 -15.29 17.38
C THR A 18 -3.51 -14.40 18.52
N VAL A 19 -3.63 -13.10 18.29
CA VAL A 19 -3.98 -12.13 19.35
C VAL A 19 -5.33 -11.47 19.07
N GLN A 20 -6.15 -11.32 20.12
CA GLN A 20 -7.47 -10.70 20.03
C GLN A 20 -7.42 -9.17 19.97
N GLU A 21 -6.41 -8.57 20.61
CA GLU A 21 -6.17 -7.13 20.60
C GLU A 21 -4.77 -6.81 20.05
N PRO A 22 -4.62 -5.76 19.24
CA PRO A 22 -3.32 -5.42 18.68
C PRO A 22 -2.35 -5.02 19.81
N PRO A 23 -1.09 -5.51 19.79
CA PRO A 23 -0.06 -5.09 20.74
C PRO A 23 0.10 -3.56 20.78
N SER A 24 0.48 -3.02 21.92
CA SER A 24 0.58 -1.56 22.16
C SER A 24 1.43 -0.80 21.14
N ARG A 25 2.45 -1.45 20.55
CA ARG A 25 3.28 -0.89 19.47
C ARG A 25 2.54 -0.58 18.17
N TYR A 26 1.34 -1.12 17.98
CA TYR A 26 0.45 -0.82 16.85
C TYR A 26 -0.67 0.17 17.23
N LEU A 27 -0.78 0.55 18.52
CA LEU A 27 -1.74 1.54 18.96
C LEU A 27 -1.15 2.93 18.73
N ILE A 28 -1.82 3.70 17.88
CA ILE A 28 -1.50 5.11 17.68
C ILE A 28 -1.85 5.87 18.99
N PRO A 29 -0.95 6.66 19.57
CA PRO A 29 -1.25 7.50 20.74
C PRO A 29 -2.41 8.46 20.47
N GLU A 30 -3.23 8.76 21.47
CA GLU A 30 -4.39 9.67 21.30
C GLU A 30 -4.03 11.04 20.70
N GLN A 31 -2.79 11.50 20.92
CA GLN A 31 -2.28 12.76 20.40
C GLN A 31 -2.02 12.72 18.88
N ASP A 32 -1.74 11.52 18.35
CA ASP A 32 -1.47 11.26 16.93
C ASP A 32 -2.69 10.66 16.20
N ARG A 33 -3.70 10.22 16.95
CA ARG A 33 -5.01 9.90 16.40
C ARG A 33 -5.60 11.22 15.94
N GLY A 34 -5.55 11.50 14.64
CA GLY A 34 -6.13 12.71 14.03
C GLY A 34 -7.61 12.85 14.38
N GLY A 35 -7.89 13.43 15.54
CA GLY A 35 -9.20 13.59 16.12
C GLY A 35 -9.72 14.98 15.81
N ASP A 36 -10.64 15.05 14.84
CA ASP A 36 -11.85 15.90 14.83
C ASP A 36 -12.65 15.77 13.51
N GLN A 37 -12.19 14.99 12.53
CA GLN A 37 -12.75 15.03 11.17
C GLN A 37 -13.62 13.82 10.82
N LEU A 38 -14.51 13.38 11.72
CA LEU A 38 -15.45 12.28 11.40
C LEU A 38 -16.83 12.50 12.04
N ALA A 39 -17.64 13.35 11.40
CA ALA A 39 -19.08 13.16 11.15
C ALA A 39 -19.70 14.49 10.66
N GLY A 40 -19.41 14.90 9.42
CA GLY A 40 -20.03 16.09 8.83
C GLY A 40 -19.19 16.87 7.82
N ALA A 41 -17.93 16.49 7.60
CA ALA A 41 -17.14 17.04 6.50
C ALA A 41 -17.77 16.62 5.16
N GLU A 42 -17.86 17.55 4.21
CA GLU A 42 -18.19 17.26 2.82
C GLU A 42 -17.40 16.02 2.37
N MET A 43 -18.05 15.13 1.61
CA MET A 43 -17.37 13.98 1.05
C MET A 43 -16.12 14.48 0.33
N PRO A 44 -14.91 14.00 0.69
CA PRO A 44 -13.71 14.43 0.02
C PRO A 44 -13.89 14.19 -1.48
N ASP A 45 -13.43 15.15 -2.29
CA ASP A 45 -13.46 15.03 -3.75
C ASP A 45 -12.91 13.65 -4.15
N PRO A 46 -13.46 12.98 -5.16
CA PRO A 46 -12.95 11.68 -5.57
C PRO A 46 -11.51 11.83 -6.12
N VAL A 47 -10.65 10.85 -5.81
CA VAL A 47 -9.28 10.81 -6.32
C VAL A 47 -9.29 10.90 -7.86
N PRO A 48 -8.54 11.83 -8.47
CA PRO A 48 -8.50 11.96 -9.92
C PRO A 48 -8.08 10.65 -10.58
N THR A 49 -8.79 10.26 -11.64
CA THR A 49 -8.46 9.05 -12.42
C THR A 49 -8.10 9.45 -13.83
N ILE A 50 -6.89 9.12 -14.28
CA ILE A 50 -6.33 9.49 -15.59
C ILE A 50 -6.49 8.33 -16.58
N ASP A 51 -7.01 8.62 -17.77
CA ASP A 51 -7.12 7.68 -18.88
C ASP A 51 -5.89 7.78 -19.79
N LEU A 52 -5.00 6.77 -19.76
CA LEU A 52 -3.77 6.82 -20.57
C LEU A 52 -4.03 6.68 -22.07
N GLN A 53 -5.10 5.99 -22.47
CA GLN A 53 -5.43 5.87 -23.88
C GLN A 53 -5.88 7.21 -24.45
N ARG A 54 -6.69 7.98 -23.69
CA ARG A 54 -7.06 9.36 -24.07
C ARG A 54 -5.86 10.29 -24.06
N LEU A 55 -4.99 10.17 -23.05
CA LEU A 55 -3.78 10.99 -22.95
C LEU A 55 -2.82 10.80 -24.14
N LEU A 56 -2.77 9.59 -24.69
CA LEU A 56 -1.92 9.24 -25.83
C LEU A 56 -2.62 9.38 -27.19
N ALA A 57 -3.86 9.89 -27.21
CA ALA A 57 -4.57 10.17 -28.46
C ALA A 57 -3.92 11.36 -29.20
N SER A 58 -4.24 11.51 -30.48
CA SER A 58 -3.73 12.60 -31.34
C SER A 58 -4.78 13.68 -31.61
N ASP A 59 -5.78 13.80 -30.74
CA ASP A 59 -6.92 14.71 -30.87
C ASP A 59 -7.07 15.62 -29.63
N SER A 60 -8.12 16.43 -29.61
CA SER A 60 -8.39 17.35 -28.50
C SER A 60 -8.63 16.63 -27.16
N ALA A 61 -8.95 15.33 -27.17
CA ALA A 61 -9.12 14.58 -25.93
C ALA A 61 -7.80 14.38 -25.18
N ALA A 62 -6.66 14.42 -25.89
CA ALA A 62 -5.35 14.36 -25.26
C ALA A 62 -5.02 15.62 -24.45
N ASP A 63 -5.37 16.81 -24.97
CA ASP A 63 -5.16 18.08 -24.27
C ASP A 63 -6.02 18.19 -23.00
N GLU A 64 -7.26 17.73 -23.06
CA GLU A 64 -8.16 17.65 -21.91
C GLU A 64 -7.59 16.76 -20.81
N GLU A 65 -7.16 15.55 -21.17
CA GLU A 65 -6.65 14.57 -20.22
C GLU A 65 -5.28 15.00 -19.66
N ALA A 66 -4.43 15.65 -20.47
CA ALA A 66 -3.17 16.25 -20.02
C ALA A 66 -3.39 17.40 -19.03
N THR A 67 -4.43 18.22 -19.24
CA THR A 67 -4.81 19.29 -18.31
C THR A 67 -5.29 18.72 -16.99
N LYS A 68 -6.10 17.66 -17.03
CA LYS A 68 -6.55 16.93 -15.85
C LYS A 68 -5.40 16.28 -15.08
N LEU A 69 -4.44 15.65 -15.77
CA LEU A 69 -3.23 15.10 -15.16
C LEU A 69 -2.42 16.20 -14.46
N ARG A 70 -2.22 17.36 -15.11
CA ARG A 70 -1.52 18.50 -14.52
C ARG A 70 -2.23 18.99 -13.25
N SER A 71 -3.56 19.10 -13.29
CA SER A 71 -4.37 19.48 -12.12
C SER A 71 -4.19 18.48 -10.98
N ALA A 72 -4.28 17.18 -11.25
CA ALA A 72 -4.11 16.14 -10.24
C ALA A 72 -2.72 16.19 -9.58
N LEU A 73 -1.66 16.38 -10.36
CA LEU A 73 -0.29 16.52 -9.84
C LEU A 73 -0.12 17.77 -8.95
N GLN A 74 -0.80 18.87 -9.27
CA GLN A 74 -0.67 20.13 -8.54
C GLN A 74 -1.53 20.20 -7.26
N THR A 75 -2.71 19.56 -7.28
CA THR A 75 -3.69 19.67 -6.20
C THR A 75 -3.71 18.46 -5.27
N TRP A 76 -3.55 17.25 -5.83
CA TRP A 76 -3.59 16.00 -5.08
C TRP A 76 -2.19 15.42 -4.80
N GLY A 77 -1.28 15.52 -5.76
CA GLY A 77 0.04 14.86 -5.71
C GLY A 77 -0.01 13.35 -5.99
N PHE A 78 -1.19 12.77 -6.17
CA PHE A 78 -1.42 11.39 -6.62
C PHE A 78 -2.71 11.27 -7.44
N PHE A 79 -2.83 10.21 -8.23
CA PHE A 79 -3.99 9.92 -9.08
C PHE A 79 -4.08 8.41 -9.38
N LEU A 80 -5.26 7.95 -9.77
CA LEU A 80 -5.50 6.62 -10.30
C LEU A 80 -5.30 6.61 -11.81
N VAL A 81 -5.05 5.44 -12.39
CA VAL A 81 -4.86 5.28 -13.84
C VAL A 81 -5.79 4.22 -14.39
N THR A 82 -6.38 4.49 -15.56
CA THR A 82 -7.21 3.57 -16.35
C THR A 82 -6.69 3.48 -17.79
N ASN A 83 -7.11 2.44 -18.51
CA ASN A 83 -6.72 2.21 -19.90
C ASN A 83 -5.19 2.26 -20.12
N HIS A 84 -4.44 1.74 -19.15
CA HIS A 84 -2.97 1.74 -19.17
C HIS A 84 -2.35 0.69 -20.10
N GLY A 85 -3.16 -0.10 -20.81
CA GLY A 85 -2.69 -1.11 -21.77
C GLY A 85 -2.07 -2.37 -21.15
N ILE A 86 -2.07 -2.50 -19.82
CA ILE A 86 -1.65 -3.73 -19.14
C ILE A 86 -2.85 -4.67 -19.10
N GLU A 87 -2.65 -5.91 -19.54
CA GLU A 87 -3.69 -6.92 -19.55
C GLU A 87 -4.23 -7.19 -18.14
N SER A 88 -5.56 -7.25 -18.00
CA SER A 88 -6.19 -7.54 -16.71
C SER A 88 -5.77 -8.90 -16.15
N SER A 89 -5.60 -9.91 -17.00
CA SER A 89 -5.16 -11.25 -16.59
C SER A 89 -3.76 -11.27 -15.96
N LEU A 90 -2.87 -10.37 -16.39
CA LEU A 90 -1.54 -10.21 -15.79
C LEU A 90 -1.65 -9.62 -14.38
N MET A 91 -2.49 -8.59 -14.21
CA MET A 91 -2.73 -7.99 -12.90
C MET A 91 -3.39 -9.00 -11.95
N ASP A 92 -4.37 -9.77 -12.43
CA ASP A 92 -5.01 -10.84 -11.67
C ASP A 92 -4.01 -11.92 -11.26
N SER A 93 -3.12 -12.32 -12.18
CA SER A 93 -2.06 -13.29 -11.91
C SER A 93 -1.06 -12.77 -10.88
N LEU A 94 -0.68 -11.50 -10.95
CA LEU A 94 0.20 -10.85 -9.97
C LEU A 94 -0.42 -10.85 -8.56
N ILE A 95 -1.69 -10.46 -8.45
CA ILE A 95 -2.44 -10.47 -7.19
C ILE A 95 -2.60 -11.91 -6.67
N ALA A 96 -2.86 -12.88 -7.55
CA ALA A 96 -2.95 -14.28 -7.19
C ALA A 96 -1.63 -14.83 -6.65
N ALA A 97 -0.52 -14.57 -7.35
CA ALA A 97 0.83 -14.98 -6.93
C ALA A 97 1.23 -14.34 -5.58
N SER A 98 0.94 -13.05 -5.39
CA SER A 98 1.16 -12.37 -4.10
C SER A 98 0.38 -13.05 -2.97
N ARG A 99 -0.91 -13.33 -3.18
CA ARG A 99 -1.75 -14.04 -2.20
C ARG A 99 -1.25 -15.46 -1.95
N GLU A 100 -0.80 -16.19 -2.96
CA GLU A 100 -0.23 -17.53 -2.82
C GLU A 100 1.02 -17.49 -1.94
N PHE A 101 1.94 -16.56 -2.21
CA PHE A 101 3.15 -16.39 -1.41
C PHE A 101 2.83 -16.12 0.06
N PHE A 102 1.94 -15.17 0.37
CA PHE A 102 1.63 -14.83 1.76
C PHE A 102 0.82 -15.94 2.49
N ARG A 103 0.19 -16.86 1.77
CA ARG A 103 -0.47 -18.05 2.35
C ARG A 103 0.50 -19.18 2.70
N LYS A 104 1.74 -19.15 2.20
CA LYS A 104 2.75 -20.16 2.55
C LYS A 104 3.07 -20.16 4.05
N PRO A 105 3.54 -21.29 4.60
CA PRO A 105 4.05 -21.38 5.96
C PRO A 105 5.09 -20.31 6.26
N LEU A 106 5.22 -19.96 7.53
CA LEU A 106 6.17 -18.94 7.98
C LEU A 106 7.60 -19.28 7.55
N GLU A 107 7.98 -20.54 7.71
CA GLU A 107 9.33 -21.05 7.47
C GLU A 107 9.74 -20.84 6.02
N GLU A 108 8.82 -21.05 5.07
CA GLU A 108 9.07 -20.79 3.64
C GLU A 108 9.26 -19.29 3.36
N LYS A 109 8.51 -18.42 4.04
CA LYS A 109 8.60 -16.96 3.84
C LYS A 109 9.86 -16.38 4.46
N GLN A 110 10.31 -16.92 5.60
CA GLN A 110 11.48 -16.43 6.33
C GLN A 110 12.79 -16.56 5.53
N VAL A 111 12.86 -17.50 4.57
CA VAL A 111 14.01 -17.64 3.66
C VAL A 111 14.24 -16.36 2.83
N TYR A 112 13.18 -15.60 2.57
CA TYR A 112 13.22 -14.34 1.81
C TYR A 112 13.24 -13.10 2.72
N SER A 113 13.52 -13.28 4.01
CA SER A 113 13.57 -12.17 4.95
C SER A 113 14.85 -11.37 4.76
N ASN A 114 14.73 -10.05 4.85
CA ASN A 114 15.86 -9.10 4.91
C ASN A 114 16.71 -9.21 6.20
N LEU A 115 16.56 -10.31 6.95
CA LEU A 115 17.19 -10.55 8.24
C LEU A 115 18.24 -11.65 8.11
N ILE A 116 19.50 -11.26 8.26
CA ILE A 116 20.63 -12.19 8.37
C ILE A 116 20.69 -12.70 9.81
N GLU A 117 20.68 -14.02 9.97
CA GLU A 117 20.77 -14.73 11.27
C GLU A 117 19.74 -14.26 12.31
N GLY A 118 18.62 -13.68 11.86
CA GLY A 118 17.57 -13.12 12.74
C GLY A 118 18.03 -11.91 13.57
N LYS A 119 19.13 -11.24 13.21
CA LYS A 119 19.72 -10.15 14.01
C LYS A 119 20.13 -8.92 13.20
N GLN A 120 20.53 -9.08 11.93
CA GLN A 120 20.97 -7.96 11.10
C GLN A 120 20.01 -7.72 9.94
N TRP A 121 19.48 -6.51 9.86
CA TRP A 121 18.73 -6.03 8.71
C TRP A 121 19.71 -5.64 7.60
N GLN A 122 19.53 -6.21 6.40
CA GLN A 122 20.17 -5.71 5.19
C GLN A 122 19.10 -5.23 4.21
N LEU A 123 19.36 -4.11 3.54
CA LEU A 123 18.42 -3.50 2.59
C LEU A 123 18.45 -4.20 1.21
N GLU A 124 19.16 -5.31 1.06
CA GLU A 124 19.28 -5.99 -0.22
C GLU A 124 18.20 -7.05 -0.39
N GLY A 125 17.25 -6.73 -1.26
CA GLY A 125 16.46 -7.69 -2.03
C GLY A 125 16.89 -7.64 -3.49
#